data_AF-A0A0A0BY44-F1
#
_entry.id   AF-A0A0A0BY44-F1
#
_cell.length_a   1.000
_cell.length_b   1.000
_cell.length_c   1.000
_cell.angle_alpha   90.00
_cell.angle_beta   90.00
_cell.angle_gamma   90.00
#
_symmetry.space_group_name_H-M   'P 1'
#
loop_
_entity.id
_entity.type
_entity.pdbx_description
1 polymer ?
#
loop_
_entity_poly.entity_id
_entity_poly.type
_entity_poly.pdbx_seq_one_letter_code
_entity_poly.pdbx_strand_id
1 'polypeptide(L)'
;MSTTTSPVDAHPVQEAPPLPAWSRLWPYAALSGGTLLLAATGVLPVWPGLVHLVALPPLDLFTDLRVLLVHAPSWEALAVLLVGLLAVRVLVMAWALGGIRPPLVLRALRFYLLLAVPLALAAFVITVAHTVLYSRLFWPGVGVVVVAVLVLGPGPWRSGNGTGLRHAWREGLRVDVTVPYLAVLAVLGVVAEAGDLPTLAMVPLSGLATALAVRRLAAPPRAPVAWLTTVVVLVGAAAVVFLLTRDTGPMPEDDPPREGALLLMSGINSSSGRGAIFDTSPERLGFTCEQTFYVSYAGPGDGQPRGTATCPITTGAPYEPHHTQRPVDEQVEAFAAQVEDLPRPLTVATHSHGAWIVWDAVAQGLADVDVLVLVGPFPHSVVGYAEAGSHGSGAVLGHLLGVIGPAAAAVDFHFDPRAPAAQDLLGTAGRPQEVFSRPVGDGVRTLAVHSATDLPLLPEGWRMDVDRNACPARVAHPYLPISPPYYREISAFLDQEPAPSCPAWRDWGGLVVRPLGPPPSRM
;
A
#
# COMPACT_ATOMS: atom_id res chain seq x y z
N MET A 1 -65.61 -50.48 -9.18
CA MET A 1 -64.71 -50.27 -8.03
C MET A 1 -63.89 -49.03 -8.32
N SER A 2 -64.32 -47.88 -7.80
CA SER A 2 -63.61 -46.61 -7.90
C SER A 2 -62.90 -46.37 -6.56
N THR A 3 -61.58 -46.34 -6.58
CA THR A 3 -60.75 -46.00 -5.42
C THR A 3 -60.55 -44.48 -5.37
N THR A 4 -61.30 -43.84 -4.47
CA THR A 4 -61.14 -42.45 -4.06
C THR A 4 -59.92 -42.34 -3.14
N THR A 5 -58.81 -41.81 -3.64
CA THR A 5 -57.66 -41.42 -2.81
C THR A 5 -57.98 -40.09 -2.12
N SER A 6 -58.05 -40.11 -0.79
CA SER A 6 -58.13 -38.89 0.02
C SER A 6 -56.83 -38.08 -0.06
N PRO A 7 -56.90 -36.74 -0.12
CA PRO A 7 -55.73 -35.90 -0.01
C PRO A 7 -55.19 -35.98 1.42
N VAL A 8 -53.92 -36.34 1.57
CA VAL A 8 -53.19 -36.24 2.83
C VAL A 8 -52.98 -34.76 3.12
N ASP A 9 -53.61 -34.28 4.19
CA ASP A 9 -53.37 -32.96 4.75
C ASP A 9 -51.89 -32.83 5.14
N ALA A 10 -51.11 -32.16 4.30
CA ALA A 10 -49.76 -31.74 4.64
C ALA A 10 -49.87 -30.67 5.74
N HIS A 11 -49.60 -31.07 6.98
CA HIS A 11 -49.44 -30.12 8.08
C HIS A 11 -48.41 -29.05 7.66
N PRO A 12 -48.75 -27.75 7.71
CA PRO A 12 -47.80 -26.70 7.44
C PRO A 12 -46.65 -26.86 8.43
N VAL A 13 -45.44 -27.10 7.92
CA VAL A 13 -44.22 -27.07 8.71
C VAL A 13 -44.17 -25.69 9.37
N GLN A 14 -44.44 -25.62 10.67
CA GLN A 14 -44.26 -24.42 11.46
C GLN A 14 -42.79 -24.02 11.37
N GLU A 15 -42.49 -23.03 10.53
CA GLU A 15 -41.18 -22.41 10.52
C GLU A 15 -40.92 -21.85 11.92
N ALA A 16 -39.85 -22.33 12.56
CA ALA A 16 -39.45 -21.87 13.88
C ALA A 16 -39.40 -20.34 13.91
N PRO A 17 -39.89 -19.71 14.99
CA PRO A 17 -39.96 -18.26 15.07
C PRO A 17 -38.57 -17.64 14.86
N PRO A 18 -38.48 -16.54 14.11
CA PRO A 18 -37.21 -15.85 13.87
C PRO A 18 -36.57 -15.46 15.21
N LEU A 19 -35.26 -15.72 15.33
CA LEU A 19 -34.47 -15.32 16.51
C LEU A 19 -34.66 -13.83 16.82
N PRO A 20 -34.75 -13.43 18.11
CA PRO A 20 -34.79 -12.04 18.53
C PRO A 20 -33.69 -11.20 17.89
N ALA A 21 -33.97 -9.94 17.58
CA ALA A 21 -33.01 -9.07 16.87
C ALA A 21 -31.66 -8.93 17.59
N TRP A 22 -31.64 -8.95 18.93
CA TRP A 22 -30.42 -8.86 19.74
C TRP A 22 -29.60 -10.16 19.73
N SER A 23 -30.24 -11.33 19.67
CA SER A 23 -29.56 -12.63 19.62
C SER A 23 -28.97 -12.94 18.24
N ARG A 24 -29.18 -12.08 17.24
CA ARG A 24 -28.48 -12.14 15.95
C ARG A 24 -27.16 -11.39 15.95
N LEU A 25 -26.91 -10.56 16.96
CA LEU A 25 -25.74 -9.66 17.00
C LEU A 25 -24.61 -10.17 17.90
N TRP A 26 -24.88 -11.13 18.80
CA TRP A 26 -23.85 -11.70 19.68
C TRP A 26 -22.65 -12.32 18.92
N PRO A 27 -22.77 -12.91 17.70
CA PRO A 27 -21.60 -13.43 17.00
C PRO A 27 -20.55 -12.36 16.71
N TYR A 28 -20.97 -11.10 16.47
CA TYR A 28 -20.05 -9.99 16.28
C TYR A 28 -19.36 -9.57 17.58
N ALA A 29 -20.06 -9.66 18.71
CA ALA A 29 -19.46 -9.44 20.02
C ALA A 29 -18.43 -10.55 20.36
N ALA A 30 -18.78 -11.82 20.10
CA ALA A 30 -17.87 -12.95 20.29
C ALA A 30 -16.66 -12.86 19.37
N LEU A 31 -16.86 -12.52 18.09
CA LEU A 31 -15.78 -12.33 17.12
C LEU A 31 -14.88 -11.15 17.54
N SER A 32 -15.46 -10.02 17.97
CA SER A 32 -14.67 -8.87 18.46
C SER A 32 -13.87 -9.21 19.72
N GLY A 33 -14.48 -9.91 20.68
CA GLY A 33 -13.79 -10.36 21.89
C GLY A 33 -12.68 -11.37 21.57
N GLY A 34 -12.91 -12.29 20.64
CA GLY A 34 -11.92 -13.25 20.16
C GLY A 34 -10.75 -12.57 19.44
N THR A 35 -11.03 -11.68 18.48
CA THR A 35 -9.99 -10.90 17.79
C THR A 35 -9.18 -10.04 18.77
N LEU A 36 -9.85 -9.37 19.70
CA LEU A 36 -9.20 -8.57 20.74
C LEU A 36 -8.29 -9.43 21.62
N LEU A 37 -8.77 -10.59 22.07
CA LEU A 37 -7.98 -11.51 22.88
C LEU A 37 -6.76 -12.00 22.11
N LEU A 38 -6.95 -12.48 20.88
CA LEU A 38 -5.86 -12.97 20.03
C LEU A 38 -4.80 -11.90 19.77
N ALA A 39 -5.22 -10.66 19.51
CA ALA A 39 -4.32 -9.53 19.32
C ALA A 39 -3.60 -9.15 20.62
N ALA A 40 -4.32 -9.08 21.75
CA ALA A 40 -3.74 -8.77 23.06
C ALA A 40 -2.76 -9.85 23.56
N THR A 41 -2.91 -11.10 23.11
CA THR A 41 -1.98 -12.20 23.42
C THR A 41 -0.86 -12.36 22.38
N GLY A 42 -0.77 -11.49 21.37
CA GLY A 42 0.25 -11.56 20.32
C GLY A 42 0.08 -12.71 19.32
N VAL A 43 -1.11 -13.31 19.24
CA VAL A 43 -1.42 -14.33 18.21
C VAL A 43 -1.79 -13.68 16.88
N LEU A 44 -2.43 -12.50 16.95
CA LEU A 44 -2.65 -11.63 15.80
C LEU A 44 -1.75 -10.40 15.94
N PRO A 45 -1.14 -9.92 14.84
CA PRO A 45 -0.43 -8.65 14.87
C PRO A 45 -1.39 -7.52 15.22
N VAL A 46 -0.88 -6.46 15.84
CA VAL A 46 -1.63 -5.23 16.10
C VAL A 46 -1.25 -4.23 15.01
N TRP A 47 -2.25 -3.81 14.22
CA TRP A 47 -2.07 -2.80 13.19
C TRP A 47 -3.41 -2.12 12.86
N PRO A 48 -3.43 -0.95 12.21
CA PRO A 48 -4.66 -0.20 11.96
C PRO A 48 -5.73 -0.97 11.19
N GLY A 49 -5.34 -1.94 10.37
CA GLY A 49 -6.25 -2.80 9.62
C GLY A 49 -6.92 -3.91 10.43
N LEU A 50 -6.55 -4.11 11.71
CA LEU A 50 -7.14 -5.12 12.60
C LEU A 50 -8.66 -4.94 12.75
N VAL A 51 -9.14 -3.69 12.69
CA VAL A 51 -10.57 -3.34 12.75
C VAL A 51 -11.38 -3.99 11.62
N HIS A 52 -10.74 -4.36 10.51
CA HIS A 52 -11.40 -5.01 9.37
C HIS A 52 -11.65 -6.51 9.59
N LEU A 53 -10.98 -7.17 10.56
CA LEU A 53 -11.25 -8.59 10.88
C LEU A 53 -12.66 -8.82 11.42
N VAL A 54 -13.33 -7.80 11.96
CA VAL A 54 -14.70 -7.88 12.45
C VAL A 54 -15.68 -7.04 11.62
N ALA A 55 -15.22 -6.58 10.45
CA ALA A 55 -16.04 -5.85 9.50
C ALA A 55 -17.02 -6.77 8.75
N LEU A 56 -17.97 -6.17 8.03
CA LEU A 56 -18.79 -6.87 7.06
C LEU A 56 -17.92 -7.41 5.90
N PRO A 57 -18.26 -8.58 5.34
CA PRO A 57 -17.66 -8.96 4.08
C PRO A 57 -17.99 -7.95 2.98
N PRO A 58 -17.05 -7.73 2.05
CA PRO A 58 -15.83 -8.50 1.81
C PRO A 58 -14.60 -8.16 2.67
N LEU A 59 -14.65 -7.15 3.55
CA LEU A 59 -13.46 -6.64 4.24
C LEU A 59 -12.87 -7.63 5.25
N ASP A 60 -13.70 -8.48 5.85
CA ASP A 60 -13.26 -9.54 6.76
C ASP A 60 -12.33 -10.54 6.05
N LEU A 61 -12.78 -11.15 4.95
CA LEU A 61 -12.04 -12.12 4.16
C LEU A 61 -10.81 -11.49 3.52
N PHE A 62 -10.92 -10.24 3.04
CA PHE A 62 -9.76 -9.50 2.54
C PHE A 62 -8.67 -9.34 3.62
N THR A 63 -9.08 -9.13 4.87
CA THR A 63 -8.15 -8.99 6.01
C THR A 63 -7.56 -10.31 6.42
N ASP A 64 -8.37 -11.38 6.48
CA ASP A 64 -7.90 -12.75 6.70
C ASP A 64 -6.81 -13.12 5.68
N LEU A 65 -7.06 -12.86 4.39
CA LEU A 65 -6.13 -13.17 3.31
C LEU A 65 -4.81 -12.39 3.43
N ARG A 66 -4.84 -11.11 3.82
CA ARG A 66 -3.61 -10.33 4.07
C ARG A 66 -2.79 -10.91 5.21
N VAL A 67 -3.43 -11.23 6.35
CA VAL A 67 -2.75 -11.84 7.50
C VAL A 67 -2.13 -13.17 7.11
N LEU A 68 -2.89 -14.02 6.41
CA LEU A 68 -2.41 -15.32 5.97
C LEU A 68 -1.27 -15.23 4.96
N LEU A 69 -1.31 -14.29 4.01
CA LEU A 69 -0.23 -14.11 3.03
C LEU A 69 1.09 -13.74 3.70
N VAL A 70 1.04 -12.91 4.75
CA VAL A 70 2.24 -12.45 5.47
C VAL A 70 2.73 -13.47 6.48
N HIS A 71 1.84 -14.15 7.21
CA HIS A 71 2.22 -14.95 8.37
C HIS A 71 2.10 -16.47 8.20
N ALA A 72 1.49 -16.98 7.13
CA ALA A 72 1.43 -18.43 6.94
C ALA A 72 2.84 -18.99 6.70
N PRO A 73 3.30 -19.95 7.52
CA PRO A 73 4.66 -20.49 7.44
C PRO A 73 4.88 -21.43 6.25
N SER A 74 3.78 -21.90 5.63
CA SER A 74 3.77 -22.79 4.47
C SER A 74 2.42 -22.77 3.75
N TRP A 75 2.36 -23.38 2.57
CA TRP A 75 1.12 -23.55 1.80
C TRP A 75 0.09 -24.44 2.49
N GLU A 76 0.54 -25.47 3.21
CA GLU A 76 -0.33 -26.36 3.99
C GLU A 76 -0.98 -25.61 5.15
N ALA A 77 -0.18 -24.83 5.90
CA ALA A 77 -0.67 -24.00 6.98
C ALA A 77 -1.67 -22.94 6.45
N LEU A 78 -1.34 -22.29 5.32
CA LEU A 78 -2.25 -21.38 4.64
C LEU A 78 -3.59 -22.04 4.34
N ALA A 79 -3.58 -23.24 3.75
CA ALA A 79 -4.80 -23.96 3.37
C ALA A 79 -5.65 -24.33 4.60
N VAL A 80 -5.04 -24.89 5.64
CA VAL A 80 -5.74 -25.28 6.88
C VAL A 80 -6.35 -24.05 7.57
N LEU A 81 -5.57 -22.98 7.72
CA LEU A 81 -6.03 -21.75 8.37
C LEU A 81 -7.13 -21.07 7.54
N LEU A 82 -6.98 -21.01 6.21
CA LEU A 82 -8.00 -20.44 5.34
C LEU A 82 -9.32 -21.22 5.42
N VAL A 83 -9.27 -22.55 5.42
CA VAL A 83 -10.47 -23.39 5.59
C VAL A 83 -11.13 -23.15 6.96
N GLY A 84 -10.33 -23.09 8.04
CA GLY A 84 -10.81 -22.80 9.38
C GLY A 84 -11.47 -21.42 9.49
N LEU A 85 -10.82 -20.37 8.98
CA LEU A 85 -11.35 -19.02 8.94
C LEU A 85 -12.62 -18.94 8.10
N LEU A 86 -12.62 -19.50 6.88
CA LEU A 86 -13.82 -19.55 6.03
C LEU A 86 -14.98 -20.26 6.73
N ALA A 87 -14.74 -21.35 7.45
CA ALA A 87 -15.79 -22.01 8.22
C ALA A 87 -16.38 -21.07 9.30
N VAL A 88 -15.54 -20.37 10.06
CA VAL A 88 -15.98 -19.36 11.05
C VAL A 88 -16.78 -18.25 10.37
N ARG A 89 -16.26 -17.67 9.29
CA ARG A 89 -16.93 -16.60 8.52
C ARG A 89 -18.29 -17.02 7.99
N VAL A 90 -18.38 -18.22 7.42
CA VAL A 90 -19.62 -18.81 6.93
C VAL A 90 -20.64 -19.00 8.05
N LEU A 91 -20.22 -19.49 9.22
CA LEU A 91 -21.10 -19.69 10.37
C LEU A 91 -21.60 -18.36 10.94
N VAL A 92 -20.72 -17.36 11.10
CA VAL A 92 -21.08 -16.00 11.56
C VAL A 92 -22.07 -15.35 10.60
N MET A 93 -21.81 -15.43 9.29
CA MET A 93 -22.72 -14.92 8.26
C MET A 93 -24.07 -15.65 8.28
N ALA A 94 -24.08 -16.99 8.30
CA ALA A 94 -25.31 -17.76 8.36
C ALA A 94 -26.16 -17.40 9.59
N TRP A 95 -25.51 -17.20 10.74
CA TRP A 95 -26.16 -16.71 11.95
C TRP A 95 -26.78 -15.33 11.76
N ALA A 96 -26.02 -14.38 11.18
CA ALA A 96 -26.49 -13.03 10.90
C ALA A 96 -27.68 -13.00 9.93
N LEU A 97 -27.75 -13.96 9.00
CA LEU A 97 -28.87 -14.15 8.08
C LEU A 97 -30.12 -14.77 8.73
N GLY A 98 -30.02 -15.25 9.97
CA GLY A 98 -31.15 -15.78 10.73
C GLY A 98 -30.98 -17.20 11.28
N GLY A 99 -29.75 -17.74 11.34
CA GLY A 99 -29.41 -18.96 12.09
C GLY A 99 -28.57 -19.98 11.31
N ILE A 100 -28.03 -20.97 12.00
CA ILE A 100 -27.22 -22.05 11.40
C ILE A 100 -28.14 -23.13 10.81
N ARG A 101 -28.66 -22.87 9.60
CA ARG A 101 -29.46 -23.82 8.83
C ARG A 101 -28.75 -24.16 7.52
N PRO A 102 -28.83 -25.41 7.01
CA PRO A 102 -28.16 -25.80 5.76
C PRO A 102 -28.32 -24.82 4.58
N PRO A 103 -29.52 -24.28 4.27
CA PRO A 103 -29.66 -23.31 3.16
C PRO A 103 -28.94 -21.99 3.42
N LEU A 104 -28.90 -21.50 4.67
CA LEU A 104 -28.21 -20.26 5.03
C LEU A 104 -26.69 -20.43 5.04
N VAL A 105 -26.21 -21.58 5.53
CA VAL A 105 -24.80 -21.97 5.48
C VAL A 105 -24.32 -22.07 4.03
N LEU A 106 -25.08 -22.76 3.17
CA LEU A 106 -24.74 -22.89 1.75
C LEU A 106 -24.75 -21.53 1.03
N ARG A 107 -25.70 -20.65 1.37
CA ARG A 107 -25.74 -19.28 0.84
C ARG A 107 -24.51 -18.48 1.24
N ALA A 108 -24.13 -18.52 2.53
CA ALA A 108 -22.94 -17.85 3.04
C ALA A 108 -21.66 -18.40 2.40
N LEU A 109 -21.55 -19.73 2.28
CA LEU A 109 -20.43 -20.39 1.61
C LEU A 109 -20.29 -19.94 0.16
N ARG A 110 -21.36 -20.00 -0.64
CA ARG A 110 -21.34 -19.54 -2.05
C ARG A 110 -20.91 -18.09 -2.17
N PHE A 111 -21.33 -17.25 -1.22
CA PHE A 111 -20.94 -15.85 -1.20
C PHE A 111 -19.44 -15.65 -0.94
N TYR A 112 -18.87 -16.31 0.07
CA TYR A 112 -17.42 -16.23 0.32
C TYR A 112 -16.60 -16.86 -0.80
N LEU A 113 -17.06 -17.96 -1.41
CA LEU A 113 -16.41 -18.56 -2.58
C LEU A 113 -16.39 -17.61 -3.80
N LEU A 114 -17.49 -16.86 -4.03
CA LEU A 114 -17.54 -15.83 -5.07
C LEU A 114 -16.53 -14.70 -4.80
N LEU A 115 -16.34 -14.33 -3.54
CA LEU A 115 -15.42 -13.28 -3.11
C LEU A 115 -13.95 -13.73 -3.08
N ALA A 116 -13.68 -15.03 -2.91
CA ALA A 116 -12.35 -15.54 -2.65
C ALA A 116 -11.33 -15.12 -3.71
N VAL A 117 -11.63 -15.29 -5.00
CA VAL A 117 -10.69 -14.98 -6.09
C VAL A 117 -10.36 -13.48 -6.19
N PRO A 118 -11.35 -12.57 -6.34
CA PRO A 118 -11.04 -11.14 -6.46
C PRO A 118 -10.37 -10.57 -5.20
N LEU A 119 -10.73 -11.07 -4.01
CA LEU A 119 -10.10 -10.60 -2.77
C LEU A 119 -8.72 -11.20 -2.53
N ALA A 120 -8.45 -12.44 -2.95
CA ALA A 120 -7.11 -13.01 -2.91
C ALA A 120 -6.18 -12.24 -3.85
N LEU A 121 -6.65 -11.89 -5.05
CA LEU A 121 -5.90 -11.04 -5.96
C LEU A 121 -5.64 -9.65 -5.35
N ALA A 122 -6.66 -9.01 -4.79
CA ALA A 122 -6.50 -7.69 -4.16
C ALA A 122 -5.55 -7.73 -2.95
N ALA A 123 -5.69 -8.72 -2.07
CA ALA A 123 -4.83 -8.93 -0.91
C ALA A 123 -3.38 -9.20 -1.33
N PHE A 124 -3.18 -10.00 -2.37
CA PHE A 124 -1.86 -10.26 -2.95
C PHE A 124 -1.25 -8.99 -3.51
N VAL A 125 -1.94 -8.29 -4.43
CA VAL A 125 -1.41 -7.10 -5.10
C VAL A 125 -1.12 -5.97 -4.10
N ILE A 126 -1.97 -5.76 -3.09
CA ILE A 126 -1.73 -4.75 -2.04
C ILE A 126 -0.54 -5.14 -1.16
N THR A 127 -0.43 -6.42 -0.79
CA THR A 127 0.71 -6.90 0.00
C THR A 127 2.00 -6.73 -0.80
N VAL A 128 2.04 -7.16 -2.06
CA VAL A 128 3.19 -6.95 -2.97
C VAL A 128 3.53 -5.48 -3.08
N ALA A 129 2.55 -4.58 -3.24
CA ALA A 129 2.79 -3.15 -3.31
C ALA A 129 3.52 -2.60 -2.07
N HIS A 130 3.26 -3.14 -0.88
CA HIS A 130 3.97 -2.75 0.35
C HIS A 130 5.34 -3.42 0.47
N THR A 131 5.46 -4.68 0.02
CA THR A 131 6.72 -5.43 0.06
C THR A 131 7.75 -4.84 -0.90
N VAL A 132 7.33 -4.50 -2.12
CA VAL A 132 8.21 -3.98 -3.18
C VAL A 132 8.12 -2.46 -3.33
N LEU A 133 7.37 -1.81 -2.43
CA LEU A 133 7.22 -0.35 -2.33
C LEU A 133 6.75 0.31 -3.64
N TYR A 134 5.79 -0.32 -4.32
CA TYR A 134 5.34 0.09 -5.65
C TYR A 134 3.87 0.55 -5.65
N SER A 135 3.68 1.88 -5.55
CA SER A 135 2.36 2.51 -5.37
C SER A 135 1.40 2.30 -6.54
N ARG A 136 1.90 2.05 -7.76
CA ARG A 136 1.07 1.75 -8.94
C ARG A 136 0.28 0.44 -8.81
N LEU A 137 0.74 -0.51 -8.00
CA LEU A 137 -0.02 -1.74 -7.70
C LEU A 137 -1.06 -1.53 -6.60
N PHE A 138 -0.75 -0.67 -5.63
CA PHE A 138 -1.62 -0.42 -4.48
C PHE A 138 -3.02 0.09 -4.88
N TRP A 139 -3.07 1.13 -5.71
CA TRP A 139 -4.33 1.81 -6.05
C TRP A 139 -5.34 0.94 -6.82
N PRO A 140 -4.96 0.16 -7.84
CA PRO A 140 -5.84 -0.83 -8.45
C PRO A 140 -6.38 -1.86 -7.45
N GLY A 141 -5.54 -2.35 -6.53
CA GLY A 141 -5.95 -3.28 -5.49
C GLY A 141 -7.04 -2.69 -4.57
N VAL A 142 -6.85 -1.45 -4.12
CA VAL A 142 -7.85 -0.71 -3.34
C VAL A 142 -9.15 -0.53 -4.14
N GLY A 143 -9.04 -0.22 -5.43
CA GLY A 143 -10.19 -0.13 -6.34
C GLY A 143 -11.01 -1.42 -6.37
N VAL A 144 -10.36 -2.58 -6.47
CA VAL A 144 -11.03 -3.89 -6.42
C VAL A 144 -11.75 -4.09 -5.09
N VAL A 145 -11.12 -3.79 -3.96
CA VAL A 145 -11.74 -3.90 -2.63
C VAL A 145 -12.98 -3.01 -2.52
N VAL A 146 -12.87 -1.73 -2.89
CA VAL A 146 -13.99 -0.78 -2.84
C VAL A 146 -15.15 -1.24 -3.72
N VAL A 147 -14.87 -1.67 -4.96
CA VAL A 147 -15.89 -2.19 -5.87
C VAL A 147 -16.55 -3.43 -5.28
N ALA A 148 -15.78 -4.37 -4.72
CA ALA A 148 -16.33 -5.56 -4.08
C ALA A 148 -17.25 -5.21 -2.90
N VAL A 149 -16.86 -4.25 -2.04
CA VAL A 149 -17.70 -3.81 -0.91
C VAL A 149 -19.01 -3.21 -1.41
N LEU A 150 -18.95 -2.29 -2.37
CA LEU A 150 -20.13 -1.55 -2.83
C LEU A 150 -21.10 -2.44 -3.61
N VAL A 151 -20.59 -3.35 -4.44
CA VAL A 151 -21.40 -4.18 -5.34
C VAL A 151 -21.86 -5.48 -4.69
N LEU A 152 -20.93 -6.19 -4.03
CA LEU A 152 -21.14 -7.54 -3.52
C LEU A 152 -21.46 -7.56 -2.02
N GLY A 153 -20.93 -6.63 -1.22
CA GLY A 153 -21.16 -6.57 0.23
C GLY A 153 -22.63 -6.68 0.66
N PRO A 154 -23.59 -5.98 0.03
CA PRO A 154 -25.01 -6.11 0.37
C PRO A 154 -25.68 -7.43 -0.05
N GLY A 155 -25.04 -8.23 -0.92
CA GLY A 155 -25.61 -9.41 -1.57
C GLY A 155 -26.27 -10.44 -0.65
N PRO A 156 -25.66 -10.80 0.51
CA PRO A 156 -26.24 -11.78 1.43
C PRO A 156 -27.62 -11.37 1.98
N TRP A 157 -27.91 -10.08 2.05
CA TRP A 157 -29.16 -9.55 2.63
C TRP A 157 -30.23 -9.17 1.60
N ARG A 158 -29.98 -9.36 0.30
CA ARG A 158 -31.00 -9.13 -0.74
C ARG A 158 -32.02 -10.27 -0.76
N SER A 159 -33.31 -9.92 -0.78
CA SER A 159 -34.45 -10.85 -0.78
C SER A 159 -34.82 -11.24 -2.22
N GLY A 160 -34.08 -12.15 -2.83
CA GLY A 160 -34.43 -12.68 -4.15
C GLY A 160 -33.54 -13.84 -4.58
N ASN A 161 -34.13 -14.86 -5.21
CA ASN A 161 -33.41 -16.00 -5.82
C ASN A 161 -32.68 -15.61 -7.12
N GLY A 162 -32.63 -14.33 -7.48
CA GLY A 162 -32.01 -13.84 -8.71
C GLY A 162 -30.53 -13.55 -8.52
N THR A 163 -29.66 -14.40 -9.05
CA THR A 163 -28.18 -14.26 -9.06
C THR A 163 -27.65 -13.21 -10.06
N GLY A 164 -28.51 -12.33 -10.59
CA GLY A 164 -28.11 -11.40 -11.65
C GLY A 164 -27.52 -10.09 -11.14
N LEU A 165 -26.36 -9.69 -11.66
CA LEU A 165 -25.79 -8.33 -11.53
C LEU A 165 -26.84 -7.25 -11.86
N ARG A 166 -27.74 -7.54 -12.82
CA ARG A 166 -28.86 -6.67 -13.23
C ARG A 166 -29.91 -6.48 -12.13
N HIS A 167 -30.12 -7.46 -11.26
CA HIS A 167 -31.02 -7.35 -10.10
C HIS A 167 -30.33 -6.56 -8.97
N ALA A 168 -29.04 -6.81 -8.74
CA ALA A 168 -28.21 -6.02 -7.81
C ALA A 168 -28.18 -4.52 -8.16
N TRP A 169 -28.18 -4.19 -9.45
CA TRP A 169 -28.30 -2.81 -9.93
C TRP A 169 -29.73 -2.25 -9.80
N ARG A 170 -30.77 -3.06 -10.07
CA ARG A 170 -32.18 -2.62 -10.05
C ARG A 170 -32.78 -2.48 -8.66
N GLU A 171 -32.37 -3.32 -7.71
CA GLU A 171 -32.78 -3.23 -6.29
C GLU A 171 -31.96 -2.20 -5.51
N GLY A 172 -31.06 -1.49 -6.19
CA GLY A 172 -30.20 -0.46 -5.62
C GLY A 172 -28.93 -1.05 -5.02
N LEU A 173 -27.78 -0.49 -5.40
CA LEU A 173 -26.59 -0.53 -4.56
C LEU A 173 -27.00 0.03 -3.19
N ARG A 174 -26.76 -0.69 -2.09
CA ARG A 174 -27.11 -0.24 -0.73
C ARG A 174 -26.13 0.82 -0.22
N VAL A 175 -25.86 1.82 -1.07
CA VAL A 175 -24.94 2.94 -0.82
C VAL A 175 -25.36 3.76 0.40
N ASP A 176 -26.67 3.76 0.70
CA ASP A 176 -27.25 4.33 1.92
C ASP A 176 -26.70 3.71 3.21
N VAL A 177 -26.18 2.47 3.13
CA VAL A 177 -25.56 1.77 4.25
C VAL A 177 -24.06 1.61 4.05
N THR A 178 -23.62 1.15 2.88
CA THR A 178 -22.22 0.77 2.64
C THR A 178 -21.28 1.97 2.66
N VAL A 179 -21.67 3.14 2.12
CA VAL A 179 -20.79 4.32 2.11
C VAL A 179 -20.62 4.92 3.52
N PRO A 180 -21.68 5.18 4.31
CA PRO A 180 -21.51 5.61 5.70
C PRO A 180 -20.73 4.59 6.54
N TYR A 181 -20.96 3.30 6.32
CA TYR A 181 -20.23 2.25 7.02
C TYR A 181 -18.73 2.25 6.68
N LEU A 182 -18.36 2.37 5.40
CA LEU A 182 -16.98 2.52 4.98
C LEU A 182 -16.33 3.78 5.56
N ALA A 183 -17.07 4.90 5.63
CA ALA A 183 -16.57 6.11 6.26
C ALA A 183 -16.29 5.91 7.76
N VAL A 184 -17.17 5.20 8.48
CA VAL A 184 -16.94 4.85 9.89
C VAL A 184 -15.69 3.97 10.02
N LEU A 185 -15.54 2.93 9.19
CA LEU A 185 -14.35 2.07 9.22
C LEU A 185 -13.07 2.84 8.91
N ALA A 186 -13.10 3.77 7.95
CA ALA A 186 -11.97 4.64 7.64
C ALA A 186 -11.59 5.51 8.86
N VAL A 187 -12.57 6.10 9.54
CA VAL A 187 -12.32 6.89 10.77
C VAL A 187 -11.74 6.01 11.88
N LEU A 188 -12.29 4.81 12.10
CA LEU A 188 -11.75 3.88 13.10
C LEU A 188 -10.32 3.47 12.76
N GLY A 189 -10.02 3.20 11.50
CA GLY A 189 -8.66 2.89 11.04
C GLY A 189 -7.69 4.06 11.22
N VAL A 190 -8.11 5.29 10.91
CA VAL A 190 -7.29 6.50 11.17
C VAL A 190 -7.02 6.70 12.66
N VAL A 191 -8.02 6.46 13.53
CA VAL A 191 -7.82 6.52 14.99
C VAL A 191 -6.89 5.41 15.47
N ALA A 192 -6.95 4.23 14.86
CA ALA A 192 -6.08 3.11 15.18
C ALA A 192 -4.59 3.39 14.86
N GLU A 193 -4.29 4.27 13.90
CA GLU A 193 -2.90 4.71 13.61
C GLU A 193 -2.21 5.39 14.82
N ALA A 194 -2.95 5.83 15.84
CA ALA A 194 -2.37 6.44 17.03
C ALA A 194 -1.62 5.45 17.95
N GLY A 195 -1.69 4.14 17.67
CA GLY A 195 -0.91 3.10 18.33
C GLY A 195 -1.72 1.85 18.69
N ASP A 196 -1.09 0.94 19.43
CA ASP A 196 -1.66 -0.37 19.74
C ASP A 196 -2.91 -0.30 20.61
N LEU A 197 -2.88 0.48 21.69
CA LEU A 197 -4.03 0.63 22.58
C LEU A 197 -5.26 1.23 21.86
N PRO A 198 -5.15 2.33 21.10
CA PRO A 198 -6.21 2.79 20.22
C PRO A 198 -6.70 1.69 19.26
N THR A 199 -5.79 0.99 18.58
CA THR A 199 -6.13 -0.11 17.65
C THR A 199 -6.99 -1.17 18.30
N LEU A 200 -6.57 -1.69 19.46
CA LEU A 200 -7.30 -2.70 20.23
C LEU A 200 -8.68 -2.18 20.65
N ALA A 201 -8.78 -0.93 21.09
CA ALA A 201 -10.06 -0.30 21.46
C ALA A 201 -11.01 -0.11 20.25
N MET A 202 -10.48 0.06 19.04
CA MET A 202 -11.30 0.22 17.83
C MET A 202 -11.93 -1.09 17.34
N VAL A 203 -11.39 -2.26 17.71
CA VAL A 203 -11.96 -3.57 17.34
C VAL A 203 -13.42 -3.73 17.79
N PRO A 204 -13.79 -3.57 19.08
CA PRO A 204 -15.19 -3.69 19.50
C PRO A 204 -16.10 -2.61 18.88
N LEU A 205 -15.57 -1.41 18.62
CA LEU A 205 -16.33 -0.35 17.93
C LEU A 205 -16.61 -0.71 16.47
N SER A 206 -15.65 -1.34 15.78
CA SER A 206 -15.86 -1.90 14.45
C SER A 206 -16.92 -2.99 14.48
N GLY A 207 -16.86 -3.91 15.45
CA GLY A 207 -17.89 -4.94 15.64
C GLY A 207 -19.29 -4.36 15.88
N LEU A 208 -19.40 -3.28 16.65
CA LEU A 208 -20.66 -2.55 16.84
C LEU A 208 -21.14 -1.89 15.54
N ALA A 209 -20.25 -1.23 14.80
CA ALA A 209 -20.57 -0.64 13.51
C ALA A 209 -21.06 -1.71 12.51
N THR A 210 -20.41 -2.87 12.47
CA THR A 210 -20.80 -4.05 11.69
C THR A 210 -22.19 -4.51 12.08
N ALA A 211 -22.47 -4.71 13.37
CA ALA A 211 -23.78 -5.12 13.87
C ALA A 211 -24.90 -4.14 13.47
N LEU A 212 -24.62 -2.83 13.54
CA LEU A 212 -25.55 -1.79 13.10
C LEU A 212 -25.78 -1.82 11.59
N ALA A 213 -24.71 -2.01 10.80
CA ALA A 213 -24.78 -2.11 9.35
C ALA A 213 -25.58 -3.35 8.90
N VAL A 214 -25.37 -4.52 9.52
CA VAL A 214 -26.17 -5.74 9.30
C VAL A 214 -27.65 -5.47 9.53
N ARG A 215 -27.98 -4.81 10.66
CA ARG A 215 -29.38 -4.47 10.99
C ARG A 215 -30.00 -3.56 9.91
N ARG A 216 -29.23 -2.61 9.37
CA ARG A 216 -29.69 -1.73 8.30
C ARG A 216 -29.80 -2.45 6.96
N LEU A 217 -28.87 -3.34 6.63
CA LEU A 217 -28.89 -4.15 5.40
C LEU A 217 -30.09 -5.10 5.37
N ALA A 218 -30.44 -5.68 6.51
CA ALA A 218 -31.63 -6.53 6.65
C ALA A 218 -32.96 -5.76 6.55
N ALA A 219 -32.95 -4.43 6.69
CA ALA A 219 -34.14 -3.60 6.54
C ALA A 219 -34.40 -3.25 5.05
N PRO A 220 -35.66 -2.92 4.69
CA PRO A 220 -36.01 -2.48 3.33
C PRO A 220 -35.18 -1.24 2.90
N PRO A 221 -34.81 -1.14 1.62
CA PRO A 221 -34.02 -0.01 1.12
C PRO A 221 -34.80 1.31 1.23
N ARG A 222 -34.09 2.41 1.53
CA ARG A 222 -34.67 3.76 1.58
C ARG A 222 -34.06 4.62 0.48
N ALA A 223 -34.87 5.08 -0.46
CA ALA A 223 -34.54 6.08 -1.50
C ALA A 223 -33.15 5.91 -2.18
N PRO A 224 -32.92 4.81 -2.94
CA PRO A 224 -31.59 4.45 -3.45
C PRO A 224 -31.01 5.47 -4.46
N VAL A 225 -31.85 6.17 -5.22
CA VAL A 225 -31.41 7.12 -6.25
C VAL A 225 -30.78 8.37 -5.64
N ALA A 226 -31.40 8.97 -4.62
CA ALA A 226 -30.90 10.19 -4.00
C ALA A 226 -29.50 9.99 -3.38
N TRP A 227 -29.29 8.88 -2.68
CA TRP A 227 -27.99 8.54 -2.10
C TRP A 227 -26.92 8.29 -3.17
N LEU A 228 -27.27 7.58 -4.25
CA LEU A 228 -26.33 7.37 -5.35
C LEU A 228 -25.90 8.70 -5.95
N THR A 229 -26.85 9.61 -6.21
CA THR A 229 -26.54 10.96 -6.70
C THR A 229 -25.64 11.71 -5.73
N THR A 230 -25.94 11.71 -4.43
CA THR A 230 -25.10 12.35 -3.41
C THR A 230 -23.68 11.78 -3.41
N VAL A 231 -23.52 10.45 -3.43
CA VAL A 231 -22.20 9.80 -3.45
C VAL A 231 -21.44 10.17 -4.73
N VAL A 232 -22.09 10.10 -5.90
CA VAL A 232 -21.46 10.48 -7.17
C VAL A 232 -21.04 11.95 -7.15
N VAL A 233 -21.86 12.84 -6.61
CA VAL A 233 -21.53 14.27 -6.48
C VAL A 233 -20.36 14.47 -5.52
N LEU A 234 -20.34 13.81 -4.36
CA LEU A 234 -19.26 13.93 -3.38
C LEU A 234 -17.93 13.35 -3.91
N VAL A 235 -17.97 12.18 -4.53
CA VAL A 235 -16.79 11.55 -5.16
C VAL A 235 -16.31 12.40 -6.34
N GLY A 236 -17.23 12.90 -7.17
CA GLY A 236 -16.91 13.81 -8.26
C GLY A 236 -16.28 15.10 -7.77
N ALA A 237 -16.84 15.71 -6.71
CA ALA A 237 -16.28 16.90 -6.07
C ALA A 237 -14.89 16.61 -5.48
N ALA A 238 -14.69 15.48 -4.79
CA ALA A 238 -13.40 15.08 -4.25
C ALA A 238 -12.37 14.85 -5.37
N ALA A 239 -12.76 14.22 -6.47
CA ALA A 239 -11.91 14.02 -7.64
C ALA A 239 -11.55 15.35 -8.31
N VAL A 240 -12.52 16.26 -8.47
CA VAL A 240 -12.28 17.62 -8.99
C VAL A 240 -11.34 18.38 -8.07
N VAL A 241 -11.55 18.37 -6.75
CA VAL A 241 -10.65 19.00 -5.78
C VAL A 241 -9.26 18.39 -5.89
N PHE A 242 -9.13 17.06 -5.96
CA PHE A 242 -7.85 16.38 -6.12
C PHE A 242 -7.11 16.81 -7.39
N LEU A 243 -7.82 16.94 -8.52
CA LEU A 243 -7.27 17.42 -9.79
C LEU A 243 -6.91 18.91 -9.74
N LEU A 244 -7.78 19.77 -9.20
CA LEU A 244 -7.57 21.23 -9.12
C LEU A 244 -6.46 21.61 -8.13
N THR A 245 -6.23 20.78 -7.11
CA THR A 245 -5.14 20.98 -6.14
C THR A 245 -3.89 20.17 -6.49
N ARG A 246 -3.83 19.59 -7.70
CA ARG A 246 -2.60 19.02 -8.25
C ARG A 246 -1.66 20.16 -8.57
N ASP A 247 -0.41 20.02 -8.14
CA ASP A 247 0.61 21.04 -8.37
C ASP A 247 1.15 20.90 -9.80
N THR A 248 0.37 21.41 -10.76
CA THR A 248 0.71 21.50 -12.19
C THR A 248 1.15 22.92 -12.55
N GLY A 249 1.72 23.65 -11.59
CA GLY A 249 2.28 24.97 -11.87
C GLY A 249 3.29 24.91 -13.02
N PRO A 250 3.60 26.07 -13.64
CA PRO A 250 4.64 26.11 -14.65
C PRO A 250 5.94 25.55 -14.06
N MET A 251 6.66 24.84 -14.91
CA MET A 251 8.03 24.44 -14.62
C MET A 251 8.85 25.69 -14.25
N PRO A 252 9.63 25.68 -13.16
CA PRO A 252 10.40 26.87 -12.72
C PRO A 252 11.31 27.41 -13.82
N GLU A 253 11.73 28.66 -13.69
CA GLU A 253 12.80 29.19 -14.54
C GLU A 253 14.15 28.58 -14.12
N ASP A 254 15.21 28.87 -14.88
CA ASP A 254 16.55 28.42 -14.54
C ASP A 254 17.05 29.18 -13.29
N ASP A 255 17.74 28.46 -12.42
CA ASP A 255 18.28 29.01 -11.18
C ASP A 255 19.60 29.76 -11.46
N PRO A 256 19.99 30.72 -10.61
CA PRO A 256 21.30 31.35 -10.72
C PRO A 256 22.43 30.30 -10.57
N PRO A 257 23.59 30.50 -11.21
CA PRO A 257 24.70 29.55 -11.14
C PRO A 257 25.18 29.28 -9.71
N ARG A 258 25.45 28.01 -9.40
CA ARG A 258 25.95 27.52 -8.11
C ARG A 258 27.36 26.97 -8.25
N GLU A 259 28.12 27.03 -7.17
CA GLU A 259 29.43 26.40 -7.08
C GLU A 259 29.32 24.89 -6.87
N GLY A 260 30.38 24.16 -7.22
CA GLY A 260 30.50 22.72 -6.95
C GLY A 260 29.94 21.83 -8.05
N ALA A 261 29.48 20.64 -7.65
CA ALA A 261 29.01 19.58 -8.54
C ALA A 261 27.66 19.01 -8.11
N LEU A 262 26.87 18.58 -9.10
CA LEU A 262 25.63 17.85 -8.94
C LEU A 262 25.83 16.41 -9.40
N LEU A 263 25.53 15.44 -8.54
CA LEU A 263 25.57 14.02 -8.86
C LEU A 263 24.17 13.42 -8.81
N LEU A 264 23.73 12.82 -9.91
CA LEU A 264 22.40 12.24 -10.05
C LEU A 264 22.47 10.70 -9.99
N MET A 265 21.65 10.09 -9.13
CA MET A 265 21.61 8.65 -8.92
C MET A 265 20.20 8.09 -9.08
N SER A 266 20.03 7.17 -10.03
CA SER A 266 18.73 6.57 -10.36
C SER A 266 18.36 5.43 -9.42
N GLY A 267 17.10 5.00 -9.48
CA GLY A 267 16.55 3.91 -8.66
C GLY A 267 16.80 2.51 -9.22
N ILE A 268 16.17 1.51 -8.61
CA ILE A 268 16.29 0.11 -9.01
C ILE A 268 15.76 -0.13 -10.44
N ASN A 269 16.35 -1.09 -11.15
CA ASN A 269 16.07 -1.44 -12.54
C ASN A 269 16.33 -0.32 -13.57
N SER A 270 17.05 0.73 -13.20
CA SER A 270 17.54 1.72 -14.15
C SER A 270 18.70 1.19 -14.98
N SER A 271 19.10 1.94 -16.00
CA SER A 271 20.34 1.70 -16.75
C SER A 271 21.00 3.04 -17.05
N SER A 272 22.23 3.04 -17.57
CA SER A 272 22.91 4.24 -18.05
C SER A 272 22.00 5.15 -18.86
N GLY A 273 21.84 6.39 -18.38
CA GLY A 273 21.03 7.40 -19.04
C GLY A 273 19.53 7.08 -19.17
N ARG A 274 18.99 6.07 -18.46
CA ARG A 274 17.55 5.74 -18.47
C ARG A 274 16.98 5.72 -17.06
N GLY A 275 15.95 6.54 -16.85
CA GLY A 275 15.31 6.76 -15.55
C GLY A 275 15.01 8.24 -15.36
N ALA A 276 13.91 8.57 -14.70
CA ALA A 276 13.42 9.96 -14.68
C ALA A 276 14.38 10.95 -14.03
N ILE A 277 15.23 10.52 -13.09
CA ILE A 277 16.22 11.43 -12.51
C ILE A 277 17.29 11.86 -13.50
N PHE A 278 17.55 11.10 -14.57
CA PHE A 278 18.47 11.52 -15.64
C PHE A 278 17.89 12.64 -16.51
N ASP A 279 16.57 12.72 -16.59
CA ASP A 279 15.84 13.79 -17.29
C ASP A 279 15.75 15.08 -16.45
N THR A 280 16.37 15.10 -15.25
CA THR A 280 16.53 16.34 -14.46
C THR A 280 17.32 17.36 -15.30
N SER A 281 16.84 18.60 -15.37
CA SER A 281 17.58 19.70 -15.99
C SER A 281 18.42 20.41 -14.92
N PRO A 282 19.77 20.31 -15.00
CA PRO A 282 20.65 20.86 -13.98
C PRO A 282 20.57 22.38 -13.87
N GLU A 283 20.25 23.07 -14.97
CA GLU A 283 20.18 24.53 -15.04
C GLU A 283 19.09 25.09 -14.11
N ARG A 284 17.98 24.35 -13.97
CA ARG A 284 16.89 24.66 -13.02
C ARG A 284 17.27 24.45 -11.56
N LEU A 285 18.40 23.82 -11.30
CA LEU A 285 19.00 23.67 -9.98
C LEU A 285 20.25 24.55 -9.85
N GLY A 286 20.60 25.35 -10.86
CA GLY A 286 21.74 26.26 -10.87
C GLY A 286 23.07 25.60 -11.25
N PHE A 287 23.07 24.38 -11.80
CA PHE A 287 24.27 23.68 -12.25
C PHE A 287 24.36 23.64 -13.77
N THR A 288 25.58 23.67 -14.32
CA THR A 288 25.80 23.43 -15.75
C THR A 288 26.01 21.94 -16.03
N CYS A 289 26.00 21.56 -17.31
CA CYS A 289 26.33 20.18 -17.70
C CYS A 289 27.76 19.77 -17.34
N GLU A 290 28.71 20.69 -17.30
CA GLU A 290 30.09 20.42 -16.86
C GLU A 290 30.18 20.14 -15.35
N GLN A 291 29.22 20.65 -14.57
CA GLN A 291 29.11 20.41 -13.13
C GLN A 291 28.25 19.18 -12.80
N THR A 292 27.64 18.54 -13.81
CA THR A 292 26.67 17.46 -13.60
C THR A 292 27.27 16.10 -13.92
N PHE A 293 27.18 15.20 -12.95
CA PHE A 293 27.68 13.84 -12.99
C PHE A 293 26.55 12.84 -12.74
N TYR A 294 26.79 11.59 -13.12
CA TYR A 294 25.79 10.53 -13.04
C TYR A 294 26.40 9.26 -12.45
N VAL A 295 25.81 8.70 -11.39
CA VAL A 295 26.30 7.48 -10.76
C VAL A 295 26.11 6.28 -11.70
N SER A 296 27.15 5.45 -11.82
CA SER A 296 27.05 4.11 -12.39
C SER A 296 26.97 3.04 -11.30
N TYR A 297 25.94 2.21 -11.35
CA TYR A 297 25.90 0.99 -10.53
C TYR A 297 26.91 -0.07 -10.98
N ALA A 298 27.62 0.08 -12.09
CA ALA A 298 28.70 -0.81 -12.51
C ALA A 298 30.08 -0.37 -11.99
N GLY A 299 30.17 0.81 -11.35
CA GLY A 299 31.41 1.37 -10.81
C GLY A 299 32.04 2.44 -11.71
N PRO A 300 33.28 2.88 -11.39
CA PRO A 300 34.00 3.92 -12.12
C PRO A 300 34.26 3.57 -13.60
N GLY A 301 34.44 4.60 -14.43
CA GLY A 301 34.72 4.46 -15.87
C GLY A 301 34.71 5.79 -16.61
N ASP A 302 35.00 5.75 -17.90
CA ASP A 302 35.23 6.94 -18.75
C ASP A 302 33.96 7.49 -19.42
N GLY A 303 32.78 7.04 -18.97
CA GLY A 303 31.50 7.53 -19.47
C GLY A 303 30.50 6.43 -19.84
N GLN A 304 29.26 6.86 -20.05
CA GLN A 304 28.12 5.98 -20.26
C GLN A 304 27.28 6.43 -21.46
N PRO A 305 26.46 5.54 -22.06
CA PRO A 305 25.45 5.96 -23.02
C PRO A 305 24.53 7.04 -22.44
N ARG A 306 24.39 8.17 -23.14
CA ARG A 306 23.57 9.31 -22.68
C ARG A 306 22.10 8.94 -22.45
N GLY A 307 21.52 8.09 -23.30
CA GLY A 307 20.10 7.75 -23.22
C GLY A 307 19.20 8.99 -23.30
N THR A 308 18.37 9.19 -22.28
CA THR A 308 17.48 10.36 -22.10
C THR A 308 18.10 11.44 -21.22
N ALA A 309 19.32 11.25 -20.69
CA ALA A 309 19.95 12.21 -19.80
C ALA A 309 20.08 13.59 -20.44
N THR A 310 19.79 14.64 -19.66
CA THR A 310 19.89 16.03 -20.12
C THR A 310 21.31 16.37 -20.54
N CYS A 311 22.30 16.03 -19.71
CA CYS A 311 23.70 16.30 -19.96
C CYS A 311 24.46 15.06 -20.47
N PRO A 312 25.63 15.23 -21.14
CA PRO A 312 26.52 14.13 -21.46
C PRO A 312 26.96 13.37 -20.20
N ILE A 313 27.10 12.05 -20.28
CA ILE A 313 27.58 11.21 -19.17
C ILE A 313 29.05 10.85 -19.41
N THR A 314 29.94 11.60 -18.76
CA THR A 314 31.40 11.53 -18.96
C THR A 314 32.13 10.67 -17.93
N THR A 315 31.42 10.13 -16.94
CA THR A 315 31.98 9.30 -15.86
C THR A 315 31.17 8.03 -15.64
N GLY A 316 31.78 7.06 -14.96
CA GLY A 316 31.19 5.77 -14.62
C GLY A 316 31.20 4.77 -15.78
N ALA A 317 31.24 3.48 -15.48
CA ALA A 317 31.13 2.42 -16.49
C ALA A 317 29.68 2.30 -16.99
N PRO A 318 29.43 1.89 -18.25
CA PRO A 318 28.08 1.58 -18.70
C PRO A 318 27.43 0.51 -17.81
N TYR A 319 26.19 0.77 -17.35
CA TYR A 319 25.45 -0.15 -16.51
C TYR A 319 24.04 -0.44 -17.05
N GLU A 320 23.65 -1.70 -16.91
CA GLU A 320 22.33 -2.25 -17.21
C GLU A 320 21.53 -2.57 -15.93
N PRO A 321 20.21 -2.87 -16.02
CA PRO A 321 19.34 -3.09 -14.85
C PRO A 321 19.86 -4.11 -13.83
N HIS A 322 20.53 -5.17 -14.28
CA HIS A 322 21.08 -6.19 -13.38
C HIS A 322 22.19 -5.65 -12.43
N HIS A 323 22.84 -4.54 -12.75
CA HIS A 323 23.82 -3.93 -11.84
C HIS A 323 23.16 -3.31 -10.60
N THR A 324 21.90 -2.85 -10.72
CA THR A 324 21.10 -2.37 -9.57
C THR A 324 20.64 -3.51 -8.65
N GLN A 325 20.79 -4.75 -9.11
CA GLN A 325 20.37 -5.96 -8.41
C GLN A 325 21.52 -6.64 -7.63
N ARG A 326 22.76 -6.15 -7.78
CA ARG A 326 23.95 -6.65 -7.08
C ARG A 326 23.86 -6.43 -5.55
N PRO A 327 24.67 -7.09 -4.71
CA PRO A 327 24.69 -6.84 -3.27
C PRO A 327 24.78 -5.35 -2.93
N VAL A 328 24.09 -4.91 -1.87
CA VAL A 328 24.02 -3.49 -1.48
C VAL A 328 25.41 -2.94 -1.19
N ASP A 329 26.26 -3.70 -0.50
CA ASP A 329 27.63 -3.30 -0.18
C ASP A 329 28.46 -3.00 -1.44
N GLU A 330 28.33 -3.81 -2.50
CA GLU A 330 28.99 -3.52 -3.78
C GLU A 330 28.50 -2.23 -4.45
N GLN A 331 27.22 -1.89 -4.26
CA GLN A 331 26.65 -0.64 -4.79
C GLN A 331 27.12 0.57 -3.97
N VAL A 332 27.24 0.42 -2.65
CA VAL A 332 27.80 1.42 -1.73
C VAL A 332 29.27 1.69 -2.07
N GLU A 333 30.08 0.66 -2.26
CA GLU A 333 31.49 0.76 -2.67
C GLU A 333 31.61 1.42 -4.05
N ALA A 334 30.78 1.02 -5.02
CA ALA A 334 30.76 1.63 -6.35
C ALA A 334 30.41 3.12 -6.30
N PHE A 335 29.49 3.53 -5.43
CA PHE A 335 29.16 4.93 -5.21
C PHE A 335 30.34 5.69 -4.58
N ALA A 336 30.91 5.17 -3.49
CA ALA A 336 32.05 5.77 -2.79
C ALA A 336 33.23 6.04 -3.74
N ALA A 337 33.60 5.05 -4.56
CA ALA A 337 34.69 5.17 -5.53
C ALA A 337 34.43 6.22 -6.64
N GLN A 338 33.18 6.58 -6.91
CA GLN A 338 32.84 7.57 -7.95
C GLN A 338 32.74 8.99 -7.41
N VAL A 339 32.64 9.19 -6.09
CA VAL A 339 32.52 10.53 -5.50
C VAL A 339 33.83 11.12 -5.00
N GLU A 340 34.85 10.29 -4.79
CA GLU A 340 36.15 10.67 -4.20
C GLU A 340 36.79 11.88 -4.89
N ASP A 341 36.78 11.90 -6.22
CA ASP A 341 37.45 12.93 -7.03
C ASP A 341 36.51 14.04 -7.55
N LEU A 342 35.24 14.06 -7.12
CA LEU A 342 34.29 15.05 -7.62
C LEU A 342 34.49 16.44 -6.99
N PRO A 343 34.27 17.54 -7.76
CA PRO A 343 34.40 18.89 -7.22
C PRO A 343 33.46 19.17 -6.04
N ARG A 344 33.97 19.92 -5.07
CA ARG A 344 33.20 20.37 -3.89
C ARG A 344 32.69 21.82 -4.09
N PRO A 345 31.53 22.19 -3.51
CA PRO A 345 30.63 21.34 -2.76
C PRO A 345 29.89 20.30 -3.64
N LEU A 346 29.73 19.08 -3.15
CA LEU A 346 29.05 17.98 -3.83
C LEU A 346 27.61 17.84 -3.34
N THR A 347 26.66 18.09 -4.24
CA THR A 347 25.24 17.81 -4.06
C THR A 347 24.88 16.48 -4.73
N VAL A 348 24.36 15.53 -3.98
CA VAL A 348 23.90 14.24 -4.51
C VAL A 348 22.38 14.18 -4.46
N ALA A 349 21.73 14.08 -5.62
CA ALA A 349 20.30 13.83 -5.71
C ALA A 349 20.04 12.38 -6.15
N THR A 350 19.29 11.66 -5.32
CA THR A 350 19.00 10.23 -5.48
C THR A 350 17.53 10.02 -5.81
N HIS A 351 17.19 8.94 -6.50
CA HIS A 351 15.80 8.53 -6.70
C HIS A 351 15.55 7.13 -6.15
N SER A 352 14.50 6.97 -5.35
CA SER A 352 14.02 5.67 -4.85
C SER A 352 15.14 4.88 -4.17
N HIS A 353 15.48 3.68 -4.69
CA HIS A 353 16.59 2.82 -4.25
C HIS A 353 17.92 3.55 -4.03
N GLY A 354 18.27 4.53 -4.87
CA GLY A 354 19.52 5.26 -4.72
C GLY A 354 19.65 5.98 -3.36
N ALA A 355 18.53 6.32 -2.72
CA ALA A 355 18.52 6.94 -1.40
C ALA A 355 19.11 6.03 -0.32
N TRP A 356 18.84 4.72 -0.37
CA TRP A 356 19.43 3.77 0.59
C TRP A 356 20.93 3.65 0.40
N ILE A 357 21.39 3.54 -0.85
CA ILE A 357 22.81 3.34 -1.17
C ILE A 357 23.65 4.55 -0.72
N VAL A 358 23.21 5.75 -1.09
CA VAL A 358 23.96 6.97 -0.73
C VAL A 358 23.91 7.24 0.77
N TRP A 359 22.75 7.06 1.40
CA TRP A 359 22.65 7.23 2.85
C TRP A 359 23.59 6.28 3.58
N ASP A 360 23.62 5.01 3.18
CA ASP A 360 24.45 4.01 3.83
C ASP A 360 25.96 4.30 3.65
N ALA A 361 26.37 4.70 2.44
CA ALA A 361 27.75 5.09 2.17
C ALA A 361 28.22 6.28 3.04
N VAL A 362 27.37 7.29 3.16
CA VAL A 362 27.68 8.53 3.89
C VAL A 362 27.64 8.30 5.40
N ALA A 363 26.63 7.59 5.90
CA ALA A 363 26.51 7.26 7.31
C ALA A 363 27.64 6.33 7.82
N GLN A 364 28.21 5.51 6.94
CA GLN A 364 29.40 4.69 7.24
C GLN A 364 30.72 5.46 7.10
N GLY A 365 30.71 6.71 6.63
CA GLY A 365 31.92 7.50 6.37
C GLY A 365 32.76 7.00 5.20
N LEU A 366 32.15 6.26 4.25
CA LEU A 366 32.80 5.78 3.04
C LEU A 366 32.79 6.83 1.92
N ALA A 367 31.89 7.81 2.01
CA ALA A 367 31.71 8.85 1.02
C ALA A 367 31.51 10.20 1.71
N ASP A 368 32.28 11.20 1.31
CA ASP A 368 32.09 12.58 1.72
C ASP A 368 31.13 13.28 0.76
N VAL A 369 30.11 13.95 1.27
CA VAL A 369 29.09 14.72 0.51
C VAL A 369 28.73 15.97 1.31
N ASP A 370 28.33 17.07 0.66
CA ASP A 370 27.90 18.28 1.39
C ASP A 370 26.38 18.35 1.50
N VAL A 371 25.67 17.87 0.47
CA VAL A 371 24.22 17.91 0.39
C VAL A 371 23.67 16.60 -0.15
N LEU A 372 22.70 16.02 0.55
CA LEU A 372 21.93 14.86 0.13
C LEU A 372 20.47 15.24 -0.11
N VAL A 373 20.01 14.97 -1.33
CA VAL A 373 18.61 15.09 -1.72
C VAL A 373 18.05 13.70 -1.99
N LEU A 374 17.18 13.23 -1.10
CA LEU A 374 16.51 11.95 -1.17
C LEU A 374 15.16 12.12 -1.89
N VAL A 375 15.05 11.62 -3.12
CA VAL A 375 13.83 11.79 -3.94
C VAL A 375 13.03 10.50 -3.95
N GLY A 376 11.86 10.53 -3.33
CA GLY A 376 11.00 9.37 -3.10
C GLY A 376 11.67 8.28 -2.25
N PRO A 377 12.34 8.60 -1.12
CA PRO A 377 12.88 7.55 -0.28
C PRO A 377 11.75 6.77 0.38
N PHE A 378 12.01 5.50 0.70
CA PHE A 378 11.12 4.67 1.51
C PHE A 378 11.82 4.34 2.83
N PRO A 379 11.56 5.11 3.90
CA PRO A 379 12.23 4.93 5.18
C PRO A 379 11.84 3.65 5.94
N HIS A 380 10.73 3.03 5.57
CA HIS A 380 10.19 1.88 6.30
C HIS A 380 9.73 0.79 5.33
N SER A 381 9.93 -0.47 5.71
CA SER A 381 9.26 -1.64 5.11
C SER A 381 8.68 -2.49 6.23
N VAL A 382 7.35 -2.57 6.32
CA VAL A 382 6.68 -3.36 7.38
C VAL A 382 6.46 -4.82 6.95
N VAL A 383 6.60 -5.11 5.66
CA VAL A 383 6.45 -6.46 5.11
C VAL A 383 7.75 -6.93 4.48
N GLY A 384 8.29 -8.03 5.00
CA GLY A 384 9.34 -8.81 4.38
C GLY A 384 8.78 -10.02 3.63
N TYR A 385 9.63 -10.71 2.88
CA TYR A 385 9.29 -11.95 2.20
C TYR A 385 10.45 -12.91 2.28
N ALA A 386 10.15 -14.20 2.46
CA ALA A 386 11.19 -15.19 2.63
C ALA A 386 11.74 -15.68 1.28
N GLU A 387 12.96 -16.20 1.28
CA GLU A 387 13.54 -16.82 0.09
C GLU A 387 12.70 -18.01 -0.40
N ALA A 388 12.72 -18.25 -1.71
CA ALA A 388 11.94 -19.33 -2.30
C ALA A 388 12.38 -20.70 -1.74
N GLY A 389 11.45 -21.45 -1.15
CA GLY A 389 11.72 -22.76 -0.57
C GLY A 389 12.04 -22.74 0.93
N SER A 390 12.14 -21.57 1.55
CA SER A 390 12.23 -21.44 3.01
C SER A 390 10.87 -21.65 3.70
N HIS A 391 10.91 -22.04 4.97
CA HIS A 391 9.73 -22.11 5.84
C HIS A 391 9.72 -20.92 6.81
N GLY A 392 8.53 -20.48 7.21
CA GLY A 392 8.35 -19.39 8.17
C GLY A 392 7.55 -18.21 7.61
N SER A 393 7.42 -17.15 8.40
CA SER A 393 6.64 -15.97 8.00
C SER A 393 7.13 -15.43 6.65
N GLY A 394 6.20 -15.09 5.76
CA GLY A 394 6.52 -14.58 4.43
C GLY A 394 6.88 -15.65 3.39
N ALA A 395 6.88 -16.95 3.73
CA ALA A 395 7.20 -18.02 2.78
C ALA A 395 6.23 -18.11 1.60
N VAL A 396 4.92 -18.03 1.87
CA VAL A 396 3.88 -18.03 0.83
C VAL A 396 4.04 -16.82 -0.10
N LEU A 397 4.22 -15.63 0.48
CA LEU A 397 4.43 -14.40 -0.27
C LEU A 397 5.69 -14.45 -1.13
N GLY A 398 6.82 -14.90 -0.57
CA GLY A 398 8.08 -15.06 -1.29
C GLY A 398 7.98 -16.05 -2.44
N HIS A 399 7.28 -17.17 -2.25
CA HIS A 399 6.98 -18.12 -3.32
C HIS A 399 6.14 -17.48 -4.43
N LEU A 400 5.05 -16.77 -4.09
CA LEU A 400 4.19 -16.10 -5.06
C LEU A 400 4.91 -15.01 -5.85
N LEU A 401 5.75 -14.21 -5.18
CA LEU A 401 6.61 -13.22 -5.83
C LEU A 401 7.55 -13.89 -6.84
N GLY A 402 8.17 -15.01 -6.46
CA GLY A 402 9.06 -15.78 -7.35
C GLY A 402 8.36 -16.37 -8.57
N VAL A 403 7.08 -16.72 -8.46
CA VAL A 403 6.27 -17.23 -9.59
C VAL A 403 5.80 -16.11 -10.51
N ILE A 404 5.43 -14.95 -9.94
CA ILE A 404 4.77 -13.87 -10.69
C ILE A 404 5.79 -12.89 -11.30
N GLY A 405 6.99 -12.75 -10.74
CA GLY A 405 8.04 -11.87 -11.26
C GLY A 405 8.26 -11.99 -12.78
N PRO A 406 8.43 -13.21 -13.34
CA PRO A 406 8.58 -13.41 -14.79
C PRO A 406 7.35 -12.99 -15.61
N ALA A 407 6.13 -13.19 -15.09
CA ALA A 407 4.90 -12.81 -15.77
C ALA A 407 4.65 -11.29 -15.70
N ALA A 408 5.12 -10.63 -14.64
CA ALA A 408 4.96 -9.20 -14.44
C ALA A 408 5.83 -8.36 -15.40
N ALA A 409 6.91 -8.95 -15.93
CA ALA A 409 7.68 -8.34 -17.02
C ALA A 409 6.83 -8.09 -18.29
N ALA A 410 5.73 -8.82 -18.49
CA ALA A 410 4.82 -8.60 -19.62
C ALA A 410 3.96 -7.33 -19.49
N VAL A 411 3.97 -6.68 -18.32
CA VAL A 411 3.25 -5.43 -18.03
C VAL A 411 4.20 -4.33 -17.54
N ASP A 412 5.45 -4.37 -17.97
CA ASP A 412 6.53 -3.41 -17.63
C ASP A 412 6.79 -3.29 -16.11
N PHE A 413 6.51 -4.36 -15.35
CA PHE A 413 6.94 -4.47 -13.95
C PHE A 413 8.13 -5.42 -13.86
N HIS A 414 9.33 -4.83 -13.76
CA HIS A 414 10.57 -5.57 -13.56
C HIS A 414 10.92 -5.54 -12.08
N PHE A 415 10.70 -6.63 -11.38
CA PHE A 415 11.20 -6.83 -10.02
C PHE A 415 11.65 -8.28 -9.91
N ASP A 416 12.92 -8.47 -9.57
CA ASP A 416 13.45 -9.79 -9.27
C ASP A 416 13.50 -9.97 -7.74
N PRO A 417 12.55 -10.73 -7.15
CA PRO A 417 12.54 -10.96 -5.71
C PRO A 417 13.78 -11.74 -5.24
N ARG A 418 14.54 -12.38 -6.13
CA ARG A 418 15.73 -13.18 -5.79
C ARG A 418 17.04 -12.41 -5.95
N ALA A 419 16.98 -11.17 -6.44
CA ALA A 419 18.16 -10.33 -6.52
C ALA A 419 18.76 -10.08 -5.13
N PRO A 420 20.10 -10.13 -4.96
CA PRO A 420 20.76 -9.82 -3.70
C PRO A 420 20.31 -8.49 -3.09
N ALA A 421 20.21 -7.41 -3.89
CA ALA A 421 19.75 -6.11 -3.41
C ALA A 421 18.32 -6.17 -2.84
N ALA A 422 17.41 -6.85 -3.54
CA ALA A 422 16.02 -6.97 -3.14
C ALA A 422 15.87 -7.78 -1.85
N GLN A 423 16.64 -8.87 -1.70
CA GLN A 423 16.64 -9.68 -0.48
C GLN A 423 17.20 -8.92 0.72
N ASP A 424 18.32 -8.22 0.56
CA ASP A 424 18.89 -7.42 1.66
C ASP A 424 17.92 -6.32 2.09
N LEU A 425 17.46 -5.48 1.16
CA LEU A 425 16.65 -4.30 1.49
C LEU A 425 15.18 -4.59 1.80
N LEU A 426 14.58 -5.61 1.18
CA LEU A 426 13.12 -5.83 1.21
C LEU A 426 12.73 -7.25 1.65
N GLY A 427 13.66 -8.21 1.64
CA GLY A 427 13.41 -9.56 2.15
C GLY A 427 13.15 -9.55 3.66
N THR A 428 13.80 -8.65 4.39
CA THR A 428 13.62 -8.46 5.84
C THR A 428 12.86 -7.17 6.14
N ALA A 429 11.71 -7.30 6.83
CA ALA A 429 10.98 -6.14 7.35
C ALA A 429 11.87 -5.30 8.27
N GLY A 430 11.88 -3.99 8.08
CA GLY A 430 12.64 -3.02 8.88
C GLY A 430 14.04 -2.69 8.37
N ARG A 431 14.59 -3.40 7.36
CA ARG A 431 15.93 -3.09 6.84
C ARG A 431 16.09 -1.63 6.35
N PRO A 432 15.14 -1.03 5.61
CA PRO A 432 15.24 0.39 5.23
C PRO A 432 15.33 1.31 6.44
N GLN A 433 14.61 1.00 7.52
CA GLN A 433 14.64 1.77 8.76
C GLN A 433 16.01 1.63 9.43
N GLU A 434 16.60 0.43 9.43
CA GLU A 434 17.96 0.21 9.93
C GLU A 434 19.00 1.04 9.17
N VAL A 435 18.89 1.15 7.84
CA VAL A 435 19.77 2.01 7.01
C VAL A 435 19.62 3.49 7.42
N PHE A 436 18.39 4.01 7.43
CA PHE A 436 18.14 5.42 7.73
C PHE A 436 18.29 5.80 9.21
N SER A 437 18.29 4.83 10.13
CA SER A 437 18.55 5.08 11.56
C SER A 437 20.00 5.42 11.86
N ARG A 438 20.92 5.17 10.93
CA ARG A 438 22.33 5.54 11.05
C ARG A 438 22.45 7.04 10.76
N PRO A 439 22.96 7.86 11.68
CA PRO A 439 23.09 9.29 11.45
C PRO A 439 24.13 9.55 10.37
N VAL A 440 23.84 10.50 9.48
CA VAL A 440 24.86 11.13 8.64
C VAL A 440 25.61 12.19 9.47
N GLY A 441 26.88 12.47 9.14
CA GLY A 441 27.67 13.43 9.91
C GLY A 441 27.10 14.87 9.87
N ASP A 442 27.35 15.65 10.93
CA ASP A 442 26.81 17.01 11.13
C ASP A 442 27.13 18.02 10.01
N GLY A 443 28.10 17.71 9.14
CA GLY A 443 28.45 18.52 7.98
C GLY A 443 27.57 18.28 6.75
N VAL A 444 26.71 17.26 6.75
CA VAL A 444 25.89 16.86 5.60
C VAL A 444 24.48 17.42 5.72
N ARG A 445 24.10 18.27 4.77
CA ARG A 445 22.74 18.82 4.71
C ARG A 445 21.80 17.84 4.00
N THR A 446 20.65 17.53 4.59
CA THR A 446 19.73 16.48 4.10
C THR A 446 18.32 17.00 3.80
N LEU A 447 17.79 16.62 2.63
CA LEU A 447 16.43 16.91 2.18
C LEU A 447 15.73 15.63 1.73
N ALA A 448 14.52 15.37 2.23
CA ALA A 448 13.65 14.31 1.71
C ALA A 448 12.46 14.91 0.95
N VAL A 449 12.24 14.45 -0.29
CA VAL A 449 11.11 14.84 -1.14
C VAL A 449 10.28 13.61 -1.45
N HIS A 450 9.02 13.56 -1.00
CA HIS A 450 8.14 12.41 -1.22
C HIS A 450 7.07 12.66 -2.27
N SER A 451 6.59 11.58 -2.88
CA SER A 451 5.35 11.58 -3.64
C SER A 451 4.15 11.31 -2.73
N ALA A 452 3.07 12.07 -2.94
CA ALA A 452 1.79 11.84 -2.29
C ALA A 452 1.17 10.48 -2.67
N THR A 453 1.55 9.88 -3.80
CA THR A 453 1.04 8.56 -4.22
C THR A 453 1.66 7.41 -3.44
N ASP A 454 2.77 7.65 -2.74
CA ASP A 454 3.51 6.65 -1.97
C ASP A 454 3.14 6.65 -0.49
N LEU A 455 2.43 7.68 0.00
CA LEU A 455 2.00 7.78 1.40
C LEU A 455 1.28 6.53 1.96
N PRO A 456 0.46 5.79 1.17
CA PRO A 456 -0.10 4.53 1.64
C PRO A 456 0.93 3.46 2.01
N LEU A 457 2.09 3.48 1.34
CA LEU A 457 3.18 2.53 1.52
C LEU A 457 4.19 2.97 2.59
N LEU A 458 3.91 4.10 3.26
CA LEU A 458 4.73 4.69 4.31
C LEU A 458 3.96 4.62 5.63
N PRO A 459 3.86 3.44 6.27
CA PRO A 459 2.97 3.20 7.40
C PRO A 459 3.31 4.07 8.63
N GLU A 460 4.60 4.31 8.89
CA GLU A 460 5.04 5.17 10.00
C GLU A 460 5.06 6.67 9.63
N GLY A 461 4.61 7.04 8.43
CA GLY A 461 4.73 8.40 7.93
C GLY A 461 5.84 8.57 6.90
N TRP A 462 5.80 9.74 6.26
CA TRP A 462 6.79 10.16 5.26
C TRP A 462 7.89 11.03 5.85
N ARG A 463 7.74 11.48 7.11
CA ARG A 463 8.77 12.31 7.75
C ARG A 463 9.94 11.42 8.15
N MET A 464 11.14 11.85 7.78
CA MET A 464 12.42 11.23 8.12
C MET A 464 13.19 12.12 9.08
N ASP A 465 14.19 11.56 9.76
CA ASP A 465 15.16 12.32 10.56
C ASP A 465 16.21 12.93 9.62
N VAL A 466 15.82 14.04 8.98
CA VAL A 466 16.60 14.83 8.02
C VAL A 466 16.38 16.31 8.32
N ASP A 467 17.29 17.18 7.86
CA ASP A 467 17.19 18.63 8.12
C ASP A 467 15.89 19.22 7.56
N ARG A 468 15.44 18.70 6.42
CA ARG A 468 14.20 19.15 5.79
C ARG A 468 13.40 18.01 5.16
N ASN A 469 12.11 18.00 5.49
CA ASN A 469 11.11 17.12 4.91
C ASN A 469 10.16 17.97 4.03
N ALA A 470 10.29 17.87 2.70
CA ALA A 470 9.45 18.61 1.76
C ALA A 470 8.01 18.09 1.75
N CYS A 471 7.05 18.99 1.55
CA CYS A 471 5.64 18.61 1.51
C CYS A 471 5.37 17.59 0.39
N PRO A 472 4.70 16.44 0.65
CA PRO A 472 4.51 15.40 -0.35
C PRO A 472 3.92 15.92 -1.66
N ALA A 473 4.65 15.76 -2.75
CA ALA A 473 4.29 16.29 -4.06
C ALA A 473 3.21 15.43 -4.72
N ARG A 474 2.18 16.05 -5.30
CA ARG A 474 1.04 15.36 -5.95
C ARG A 474 1.37 14.91 -7.37
N VAL A 475 2.38 14.07 -7.46
CA VAL A 475 2.98 13.53 -8.69
C VAL A 475 3.27 12.06 -8.45
N ALA A 476 3.14 11.19 -9.46
CA ALA A 476 3.48 9.79 -9.28
C ALA A 476 4.99 9.61 -9.03
N HIS A 477 5.36 8.62 -8.20
CA HIS A 477 6.75 8.33 -7.83
C HIS A 477 7.78 8.42 -8.97
N PRO A 478 7.54 7.86 -10.17
CA PRO A 478 8.53 7.90 -11.24
C PRO A 478 8.71 9.28 -11.87
N TYR A 479 7.76 10.19 -11.73
CA TYR A 479 7.85 11.54 -12.32
C TYR A 479 8.30 12.60 -11.31
N LEU A 480 8.59 12.20 -10.06
CA LEU A 480 8.98 13.12 -9.01
C LEU A 480 10.24 13.95 -9.40
N PRO A 481 11.34 13.36 -9.92
CA PRO A 481 12.56 14.10 -10.25
C PRO A 481 12.42 15.14 -11.38
N ILE A 482 11.33 15.09 -12.14
CA ILE A 482 11.08 16.02 -13.28
C ILE A 482 9.89 16.94 -13.03
N SER A 483 9.43 17.02 -11.78
CA SER A 483 8.23 17.76 -11.42
C SER A 483 8.54 19.17 -10.92
N PRO A 484 7.65 20.17 -11.13
CA PRO A 484 7.85 21.51 -10.58
C PRO A 484 8.08 21.55 -9.06
N PRO A 485 7.37 20.76 -8.22
CA PRO A 485 7.64 20.71 -6.79
C PRO A 485 9.05 20.23 -6.43
N TYR A 486 9.61 19.29 -7.20
CA TYR A 486 10.98 18.80 -6.98
C TYR A 486 12.00 19.92 -7.13
N TYR A 487 11.95 20.67 -8.25
CA TYR A 487 12.88 21.77 -8.48
C TYR A 487 12.72 22.86 -7.42
N ARG A 488 11.49 23.32 -7.15
CA ARG A 488 11.25 24.39 -6.16
C ARG A 488 11.73 24.03 -4.76
N GLU A 489 11.51 22.81 -4.31
CA GLU A 489 11.92 22.39 -2.97
C GLU A 489 13.44 22.27 -2.85
N ILE A 490 14.13 21.79 -3.90
CA ILE A 490 15.58 21.67 -3.90
C ILE A 490 16.23 23.05 -4.00
N SER A 491 15.80 23.90 -4.92
CA SER A 491 16.30 25.28 -5.04
C SER A 491 16.18 26.03 -3.72
N ALA A 492 14.97 26.07 -3.14
CA ALA A 492 14.73 26.70 -1.85
C ALA A 492 15.59 26.08 -0.74
N PHE A 493 15.80 24.76 -0.75
CA PHE A 493 16.69 24.13 0.22
C PHE A 493 18.15 24.54 0.02
N LEU A 494 18.67 24.48 -1.21
CA LEU A 494 20.05 24.86 -1.52
C LEU A 494 20.32 26.32 -1.16
N ASP A 495 19.36 27.21 -1.40
CA ASP A 495 19.39 28.64 -1.06
C ASP A 495 19.12 28.94 0.43
N GLN A 496 18.88 27.91 1.25
CA GLN A 496 18.52 28.05 2.66
C GLN A 496 17.26 28.89 2.90
N GLU A 497 16.36 28.89 1.91
CA GLU A 497 15.06 29.52 2.03
C GLU A 497 14.09 28.64 2.85
N PRO A 498 13.12 29.26 3.53
CA PRO A 498 12.08 28.54 4.25
C PRO A 498 11.31 27.55 3.37
N ALA A 499 10.85 26.45 3.96
CA ALA A 499 10.01 25.49 3.26
C ALA A 499 8.64 26.09 2.90
N PRO A 500 8.10 25.78 1.71
CA PRO A 500 6.70 26.04 1.40
C PRO A 500 5.79 25.44 2.46
N SER A 501 4.67 26.12 2.76
CA SER A 501 3.71 25.64 3.74
C SER A 501 3.13 24.28 3.32
N CYS A 502 3.12 23.30 4.23
CA CYS A 502 2.48 22.02 3.99
C CYS A 502 1.10 21.95 4.66
N PRO A 503 0.00 21.89 3.89
CA PRO A 503 -1.33 21.86 4.49
C PRO A 503 -1.59 20.53 5.20
N ALA A 504 -2.25 20.58 6.36
CA ALA A 504 -2.50 19.39 7.20
C ALA A 504 -3.28 18.26 6.48
N TRP A 505 -4.09 18.59 5.48
CA TRP A 505 -4.82 17.59 4.70
C TRP A 505 -3.93 16.77 3.76
N ARG A 506 -2.67 17.18 3.53
CA ARG A 506 -1.76 16.53 2.56
C ARG A 506 -1.58 15.04 2.83
N ASP A 507 -1.62 14.66 4.11
CA ASP A 507 -1.36 13.30 4.57
C ASP A 507 -2.64 12.46 4.68
N TRP A 508 -3.82 13.08 4.64
CA TRP A 508 -5.10 12.41 4.91
C TRP A 508 -5.38 11.26 3.95
N GLY A 509 -4.99 11.42 2.68
CA GLY A 509 -5.14 10.36 1.68
C GLY A 509 -4.40 9.08 2.05
N GLY A 510 -3.18 9.20 2.60
CA GLY A 510 -2.41 8.07 3.12
C GLY A 510 -3.05 7.47 4.37
N LEU A 511 -3.35 8.30 5.37
CA LEU A 511 -3.94 7.87 6.65
C LEU A 511 -5.24 7.07 6.46
N VAL A 512 -6.11 7.49 5.54
CA VAL A 512 -7.40 6.83 5.29
C VAL A 512 -7.25 5.43 4.69
N VAL A 513 -6.20 5.17 3.92
CA VAL A 513 -6.04 3.92 3.15
C VAL A 513 -5.00 2.96 3.75
N ARG A 514 -4.10 3.42 4.63
CA ARG A 514 -3.14 2.56 5.34
C ARG A 514 -3.76 1.37 6.07
N PRO A 515 -4.95 1.45 6.70
CA PRO A 515 -5.61 0.28 7.27
C PRO A 515 -5.92 -0.86 6.27
N LEU A 516 -5.89 -0.58 4.96
CA LEU A 516 -6.01 -1.58 3.90
C LEU A 516 -4.67 -2.28 3.60
N GLY A 517 -3.54 -1.72 4.04
CA GLY A 517 -2.20 -2.31 3.93
C GLY A 517 -2.02 -3.55 4.82
N PRO A 518 -1.09 -4.46 4.47
CA PRO A 518 -0.85 -5.70 5.21
C PRO A 518 -0.42 -5.45 6.68
N PRO A 519 -0.60 -6.44 7.57
CA PRO A 519 0.00 -6.37 8.90
C PRO A 519 1.54 -6.38 8.84
N PRO A 520 2.23 -5.89 9.89
CA PRO A 520 3.67 -5.98 10.00
C PRO A 520 4.14 -7.44 10.13
N SER A 521 5.31 -7.77 9.57
CA SER A 521 5.85 -9.15 9.59
C SER A 521 6.39 -9.58 10.95
N ARG A 522 6.80 -8.62 11.79
CA ARG A 522 7.27 -8.86 13.16
C ARG A 522 6.09 -8.63 14.11
N MET A 523 5.84 -9.60 14.99
CA MET A 523 4.83 -9.55 16.06
C MET A 523 5.44 -9.00 17.34
#